data_AF-A0A7K0NAX9-F1
#
_entry.id   AF-A0A7K0NAX9-F1
#
_cell.length_a   1.000
_cell.length_b   1.000
_cell.length_c   1.000
_cell.angle_alpha   90.00
_cell.angle_beta   90.00
_cell.angle_gamma   90.00
#
_symmetry.space_group_name_H-M   'P 1'
#
loop_
_entity.id
_entity.type
_entity.pdbx_description
1 polymer ?
#
loop_
_entity_poly.entity_id
_entity_poly.type
_entity_poly.pdbx_seq_one_letter_code
_entity_poly.pdbx_strand_id
1 'polypeptide(L)' 'MLINYDEFSMFNENISEYSLKVSALPKVERVFCTLSDGRSLSALKWGTQSPEITFVHGSAQNAHTWDTVALAMGV' A
#
# COMPACT_ATOMS: atom_id res chain seq x y z
N MET A 1 -19.71 16.27 10.86
CA MET A 1 -18.40 15.98 11.48
C MET A 1 -17.58 15.26 10.43
N LEU A 2 -16.48 15.85 9.94
CA LEU A 2 -15.56 15.16 9.02
C LEU A 2 -14.76 14.15 9.85
N ILE A 3 -14.93 12.86 9.60
CA ILE A 3 -14.09 11.82 10.17
C ILE A 3 -12.74 11.91 9.46
N ASN A 4 -11.64 11.97 10.21
CA ASN A 4 -10.32 11.88 9.63
C ASN A 4 -10.12 10.46 9.10
N TYR A 5 -9.96 10.31 7.78
CA TYR A 5 -9.77 9.02 7.15
C TYR A 5 -8.30 8.63 7.22
N ASP A 6 -8.00 7.58 7.99
CA ASP A 6 -6.69 6.94 8.00
C ASP A 6 -6.69 5.75 7.05
N GLU A 7 -6.14 5.97 5.86
CA GLU A 7 -6.04 5.00 4.77
C GLU A 7 -5.31 3.70 5.19
N PHE A 8 -4.38 3.77 6.15
CA PHE A 8 -3.50 2.65 6.53
C PHE A 8 -3.84 2.06 7.90
N SER A 9 -4.98 2.45 8.48
CA SER A 9 -5.44 1.99 9.80
C SER A 9 -5.54 0.46 9.94
N MET A 10 -5.77 -0.25 8.82
CA MET A 10 -5.91 -1.71 8.78
C MET A 10 -4.60 -2.49 8.88
N PHE A 11 -3.42 -1.84 8.85
CA PHE A 11 -2.14 -2.58 8.88
C PHE A 11 -1.95 -3.39 10.15
N ASN A 12 -2.35 -2.87 11.32
CA ASN A 12 -2.26 -3.60 12.58
C ASN A 12 -3.15 -4.84 12.58
N GLU A 13 -4.33 -4.76 11.96
CA GLU A 13 -5.24 -5.90 11.82
C GLU A 13 -4.62 -6.96 10.92
N ASN A 14 -4.07 -6.58 9.76
CA ASN A 14 -3.37 -7.50 8.85
C ASN A 14 -2.18 -8.20 9.55
N ILE A 15 -1.37 -7.45 10.31
CA ILE A 15 -0.23 -8.00 11.06
C ILE A 15 -0.69 -9.03 12.08
N SER A 16 -1.75 -8.72 12.83
CA SER A 16 -2.31 -9.59 13.85
C SER A 16 -2.94 -10.85 13.24
N GLU A 17 -3.80 -10.70 12.23
CA GLU A 17 -4.53 -11.78 11.56
C GLU A 17 -3.58 -12.84 10.99
N TYR A 18 -2.49 -12.40 10.36
CA TYR A 18 -1.51 -13.29 9.72
C TYR A 18 -0.26 -13.55 10.58
N SER A 19 -0.25 -13.10 11.85
CA SER A 19 0.88 -13.29 12.78
C SER A 19 2.24 -12.84 12.21
N LEU A 20 2.25 -11.71 11.48
CA LEU A 20 3.44 -11.20 10.82
C LEU A 20 4.43 -10.61 11.83
N LYS A 21 5.74 -10.83 11.60
CA LYS A 21 6.81 -10.24 12.42
C LYS A 21 7.29 -8.92 11.80
N VAL A 22 6.51 -7.87 11.99
CA VAL A 22 6.84 -6.51 11.53
C VAL A 22 7.43 -5.71 12.69
N SER A 23 8.70 -5.32 12.60
CA SER A 23 9.42 -4.62 13.68
C SER A 23 9.11 -3.12 13.74
N ALA A 24 8.87 -2.50 12.59
CA ALA A 24 8.40 -1.14 12.44
C ALA A 24 7.44 -1.07 11.25
N LEU A 25 6.38 -0.26 11.37
CA LEU A 25 5.47 -0.05 10.25
C LEU A 25 6.22 0.65 9.11
N PRO A 26 6.11 0.15 7.87
CA PRO A 26 6.78 0.75 6.75
C PRO A 26 6.21 2.13 6.43
N LYS A 27 7.05 2.99 5.87
CA LYS A 27 6.55 4.24 5.28
C LYS A 27 5.82 3.90 3.99
N VAL A 28 4.54 4.25 3.93
CA VAL A 28 3.70 4.08 2.74
C VAL A 28 3.12 5.43 2.37
N GLU A 29 3.16 5.77 1.08
CA GLU A 29 2.57 7.00 0.56
C GLU A 29 1.78 6.75 -0.72
N ARG A 30 0.66 7.45 -0.87
CA ARG A 30 -0.07 7.48 -2.13
C ARG A 30 0.66 8.39 -3.11
N VAL A 31 1.03 7.83 -4.25
CA VAL A 31 1.65 8.55 -5.36
C VAL A 31 0.71 8.55 -6.56
N PHE A 32 0.92 9.52 -7.46
CA PHE A 32 0.16 9.65 -8.70
C PHE A 32 1.11 9.68 -9.89
N CYS A 33 0.74 8.95 -10.94
CA CYS A 33 1.39 8.95 -12.24
C CYS A 33 0.39 9.49 -13.26
N THR A 34 0.81 10.49 -14.04
CA THR A 34 0.03 10.96 -15.18
C THR A 34 0.34 10.09 -16.40
N LEU A 35 -0.69 9.46 -16.95
CA LEU A 35 -0.59 8.63 -18.15
C LEU A 35 -0.51 9.51 -19.41
N SER A 36 -0.05 8.94 -20.52
CA SER A 36 0.13 9.66 -21.79
C SER A 36 -1.16 10.26 -22.36
N ASP A 37 -2.32 9.72 -21.98
CA ASP A 37 -3.65 10.22 -22.37
C ASP A 37 -4.27 11.19 -21.35
N GLY A 38 -3.50 11.64 -20.36
CA GLY A 38 -3.91 12.61 -19.36
C GLY A 38 -4.67 12.01 -18.16
N ARG A 39 -4.94 10.70 -18.14
CA ARG A 39 -5.50 10.05 -16.95
C ARG A 39 -4.50 10.06 -15.80
N SER A 40 -5.00 10.12 -14.57
CA SER A 40 -4.19 9.97 -13.36
C SER A 40 -4.34 8.56 -12.79
N LEU A 41 -3.22 7.86 -12.65
CA LEU A 41 -3.13 6.56 -11.99
C LEU A 41 -2.54 6.76 -10.60
N SER A 42 -3.28 6.39 -9.56
CA SER A 42 -2.75 6.36 -8.19
C SER A 42 -2.12 5.01 -7.86
N ALA A 43 -1.06 5.00 -7.06
CA ALA A 43 -0.43 3.80 -6.52
C ALA A 43 0.01 4.02 -5.07
N LEU A 44 0.35 2.94 -4.36
CA LEU A 44 0.98 2.99 -3.05
C LEU A 44 2.46 2.70 -3.20
N LYS A 45 3.31 3.64 -2.80
CA LYS A 45 4.76 3.44 -2.73
C LYS A 45 5.11 2.98 -1.32
N TRP A 46 5.72 1.80 -1.23
CA TRP A 46 6.23 1.22 0.02
C TRP A 46 7.72 1.49 0.13
N GLY A 47 8.16 2.00 1.28
CA GLY A 47 9.54 2.39 1.53
C GLY A 47 9.91 3.75 0.93
N THR A 48 11.15 4.17 1.18
CA THR A 48 11.65 5.49 0.77
C THR A 48 12.49 5.45 -0.51
N GLN A 49 13.06 4.30 -0.83
CA GLN A 49 13.95 4.10 -1.98
C GLN A 49 13.18 4.04 -3.31
N SER A 50 13.93 3.92 -4.41
CA SER A 50 13.35 3.70 -5.73
C SER A 50 12.68 2.31 -5.79
N PRO A 51 11.45 2.17 -6.34
CA PRO A 51 10.79 0.87 -6.41
C PRO A 51 11.55 -0.12 -7.29
N GLU A 52 11.76 -1.33 -6.79
CA GLU A 52 12.36 -2.45 -7.54
C GLU A 52 11.32 -3.49 -7.99
N ILE A 53 10.16 -3.51 -7.33
CA ILE A 53 9.06 -4.45 -7.57
C ILE A 53 7.76 -3.65 -7.72
N THR A 54 6.90 -4.06 -8.65
CA THR A 54 5.56 -3.49 -8.82
C THR A 54 4.52 -4.60 -8.76
N PHE A 55 3.56 -4.46 -7.84
CA PHE A 55 2.39 -5.34 -7.76
C PHE A 55 1.22 -4.73 -8.51
N VAL A 56 0.48 -5.57 -9.24
CA VAL A 56 -0.72 -5.17 -9.99
C VAL A 56 -1.88 -6.02 -9.51
N HIS A 57 -2.98 -5.37 -9.13
CA HIS A 57 -4.17 -6.05 -8.64
C HIS A 57 -5.02 -6.63 -9.78
N GLY A 58 -5.94 -7.54 -9.44
CA GLY A 58 -6.90 -8.10 -10.39
C GLY A 58 -8.11 -7.20 -10.64
N SER A 59 -9.09 -7.72 -11.39
CA SER A 59 -10.36 -7.02 -11.63
C SER A 59 -11.11 -6.75 -10.31
N ALA A 60 -11.75 -5.58 -10.22
CA ALA A 60 -12.52 -5.14 -9.04
C ALA A 60 -11.74 -5.08 -7.71
N GLN A 61 -10.42 -4.96 -7.79
CA GLN A 61 -9.52 -4.77 -6.64
C GLN A 61 -8.84 -3.38 -6.70
N ASN A 62 -7.97 -3.11 -5.72
CA ASN A 62 -7.13 -1.91 -5.69
C ASN A 62 -5.76 -2.23 -5.09
N ALA A 63 -4.90 -1.22 -4.91
CA ALA A 63 -3.54 -1.39 -4.40
C ALA A 63 -3.45 -2.12 -3.04
N HIS A 64 -4.44 -1.94 -2.15
CA HIS A 64 -4.46 -2.54 -0.82
C HIS A 64 -4.59 -4.06 -0.81
N THR A 65 -4.93 -4.68 -1.95
CA THR A 65 -4.89 -6.15 -2.09
C THR A 65 -3.52 -6.73 -1.73
N TRP A 66 -2.46 -5.94 -1.87
CA TRP A 66 -1.09 -6.39 -1.63
C TRP A 66 -0.52 -5.98 -0.26
N ASP A 67 -1.30 -5.32 0.61
CA ASP A 67 -0.80 -4.79 1.89
C ASP A 67 -0.17 -5.88 2.77
N THR A 68 -0.87 -7.01 2.96
CA THR A 68 -0.37 -8.13 3.78
C THR A 68 0.91 -8.73 3.18
N VAL A 69 1.01 -8.81 1.85
CA VAL A 69 2.21 -9.31 1.17
C VAL A 69 3.38 -8.34 1.36
N ALA A 70 3.15 -7.05 1.17
CA ALA A 70 4.17 -6.02 1.37
C ALA A 70 4.65 -5.97 2.84
N LEU A 71 3.72 -6.07 3.80
CA LEU A 71 4.06 -6.19 5.22
C LEU A 71 4.90 -7.44 5.52
N ALA A 72 4.56 -8.58 4.92
CA ALA A 72 5.30 -9.83 5.10
C ALA A 72 6.71 -9.79 4.47
N MET A 73 6.91 -9.00 3.41
CA MET A 73 8.21 -8.79 2.78
C MET A 73 9.15 -7.90 3.61
N GLY A 74 8.62 -7.16 4.60
CA GLY A 74 9.42 -6.28 5.47
C GLY A 74 10.06 -5.11 4.71
N VAL A 75 9.37 -4.63 3.67
CA VAL A 75 9.78 -3.47 2.85
C VAL A 75 9.85 -2.20 3.70
#